data_AF-W0EXW0-F1
#
_entry.id   AF-W0EXW0-F1
#
_cell.length_a   1.000
_cell.length_b   1.000
_cell.length_c   1.000
_cell.angle_alpha   90.00
_cell.angle_beta   90.00
_cell.angle_gamma   90.00
#
_symmetry.space_group_name_H-M   'P 1'
#
loop_
_entity.id
_entity.type
_entity.pdbx_description
1 polymer ?
#
loop_
_entity_poly.entity_id
_entity_poly.type
_entity_poly.pdbx_seq_one_letter_code
_entity_poly.pdbx_strand_id
1 'polypeptide(L)'
;MITLLKECAEYIRSHPENRLSKKLLDKIKLELSRNDGYAIVSTVSREDIVSVGYDADAVGDDDLERIAESMHEDHTEYGGYWVALKDACDELMIPRLLKNPK
;
A
#
# COMPACT_ATOMS: atom_id res chain seq x y z
N MET A 1 -14.00 -8.37 8.98
CA MET A 1 -12.58 -8.55 8.57
C MET A 1 -12.00 -9.92 8.97
N ILE A 2 -11.95 -10.31 10.25
CA ILE A 2 -11.35 -11.60 10.69
C ILE A 2 -12.01 -12.84 10.04
N THR A 3 -13.33 -12.85 9.89
CA THR A 3 -14.06 -13.96 9.26
C THR A 3 -13.67 -14.15 7.80
N LEU A 4 -13.55 -13.04 7.05
CA LEU A 4 -13.20 -13.07 5.63
C LEU A 4 -11.76 -13.54 5.40
N LEU A 5 -10.81 -13.08 6.23
CA LEU A 5 -9.41 -13.51 6.16
C LEU A 5 -9.25 -15.01 6.46
N LYS A 6 -10.05 -15.55 7.38
CA LYS A 6 -10.10 -17.00 7.67
C LYS A 6 -10.61 -17.80 6.48
N GLU A 7 -11.71 -17.36 5.86
CA GLU A 7 -12.24 -17.98 4.64
C GLU A 7 -11.21 -17.95 3.50
N CYS A 8 -10.40 -16.89 3.40
CA CYS A 8 -9.33 -16.79 2.41
C CYS A 8 -8.21 -17.80 2.64
N ALA A 9 -7.75 -17.95 3.89
CA ALA A 9 -6.71 -18.91 4.24
C ALA A 9 -7.15 -20.35 3.98
N GLU A 10 -8.39 -20.71 4.31
CA GLU A 10 -8.95 -22.03 4.04
C GLU A 10 -9.12 -22.30 2.53
N TYR A 11 -9.50 -21.26 1.78
CA TYR A 11 -9.71 -21.36 0.34
C TYR A 11 -8.38 -21.56 -0.43
N ILE A 12 -7.36 -20.74 -0.15
CA ILE A 12 -6.03 -20.86 -0.76
C ILE A 12 -5.42 -22.23 -0.46
N ARG A 13 -5.57 -22.72 0.78
CA ARG A 13 -5.08 -24.04 1.20
C ARG A 13 -5.73 -25.20 0.44
N SER A 14 -6.97 -25.03 -0.03
CA SER A 14 -7.74 -26.10 -0.67
C SER A 14 -7.68 -26.09 -2.20
N HIS A 15 -7.22 -25.00 -2.84
CA HIS A 15 -7.26 -24.83 -4.30
C HIS A 15 -6.01 -24.09 -4.82
N PRO A 16 -4.86 -24.79 -4.99
CA PRO A 16 -3.58 -24.18 -5.35
C PRO A 16 -3.50 -23.65 -6.78
N GLU A 17 -4.48 -23.95 -7.62
CA GLU A 17 -4.61 -23.33 -8.94
C GLU A 17 -6.06 -22.88 -9.18
N ASN A 18 -6.19 -21.81 -9.98
CA ASN A 18 -7.34 -21.54 -10.86
C ASN A 18 -8.30 -20.39 -10.48
N ARG A 19 -8.84 -19.78 -11.55
CA ARG A 19 -9.72 -18.61 -11.75
C ARG A 19 -10.64 -18.11 -10.63
N LEU A 20 -10.98 -18.95 -9.67
CA LEU A 20 -11.84 -18.59 -8.55
C LEU A 20 -11.11 -17.74 -7.49
N SER A 21 -9.78 -17.82 -7.44
CA SER A 21 -8.92 -16.89 -6.68
C SER A 21 -9.17 -15.43 -7.03
N LYS A 22 -9.40 -15.12 -8.32
CA LYS A 22 -9.75 -13.76 -8.77
C LYS A 22 -11.10 -13.29 -8.21
N LYS A 23 -12.10 -14.16 -8.19
CA LYS A 23 -13.43 -13.84 -7.63
C LYS A 23 -13.39 -13.66 -6.12
N LEU A 24 -12.52 -14.41 -5.43
CA LEU A 24 -12.30 -14.25 -3.99
C LEU A 24 -11.56 -12.93 -3.70
N LEU A 25 -10.56 -12.59 -4.51
CA LEU A 25 -9.86 -11.31 -4.46
C LEU A 25 -10.82 -10.13 -4.61
N ASP A 26 -11.77 -10.19 -5.56
CA ASP A 26 -12.79 -9.13 -5.73
C ASP A 26 -13.68 -8.97 -4.49
N LYS A 27 -14.00 -10.06 -3.77
CA LYS A 27 -14.77 -10.00 -2.53
C LYS A 27 -13.96 -9.40 -1.37
N ILE A 28 -12.67 -9.72 -1.29
CA ILE A 28 -11.76 -9.12 -0.30
C ILE A 28 -11.68 -7.61 -0.51
N LYS A 29 -11.50 -7.17 -1.76
CA LYS A 29 -11.48 -5.75 -2.15
C LYS A 29 -12.76 -5.01 -1.71
N LEU A 30 -13.92 -5.59 -1.99
CA LEU A 30 -15.22 -5.02 -1.62
C LEU A 30 -15.40 -4.90 -0.10
N GLU A 31 -14.99 -5.90 0.67
CA GLU A 31 -15.11 -5.84 2.13
C GLU A 31 -14.07 -4.94 2.78
N LEU A 32 -12.86 -4.82 2.22
CA LEU A 32 -11.90 -3.83 2.66
C LEU A 32 -12.39 -2.40 2.38
N SER A 33 -13.02 -2.16 1.22
CA SER A 33 -13.60 -0.84 0.91
C SER A 33 -14.79 -0.45 1.78
N ARG A 34 -15.51 -1.43 2.33
CA ARG A 34 -16.59 -1.19 3.28
C ARG A 34 -16.11 -0.91 4.71
N ASN A 35 -14.85 -1.22 5.02
CA ASN A 35 -14.27 -1.07 6.35
C ASN A 35 -13.12 -0.03 6.39
N ASP A 36 -13.06 0.90 5.42
CA ASP A 36 -11.96 1.88 5.24
C ASP A 36 -10.55 1.25 5.11
N GLY A 37 -10.46 -0.05 4.82
CA GLY A 37 -9.19 -0.77 4.59
C GLY A 37 -8.76 -0.81 3.13
N TYR A 38 -9.43 -0.06 2.25
CA TYR A 38 -9.16 -0.01 0.81
C TYR A 38 -9.13 1.45 0.34
N ALA A 39 -7.94 1.91 -0.02
CA ALA A 39 -7.74 3.09 -0.85
C ALA A 39 -7.03 2.62 -2.12
N ILE A 40 -7.63 2.86 -3.29
CA ILE A 40 -6.83 2.95 -4.51
C ILE A 40 -6.14 4.30 -4.39
N VAL A 41 -4.88 4.27 -3.97
CA VAL A 41 -4.08 5.48 -3.87
C VAL A 41 -3.60 5.80 -5.28
N SER A 42 -4.39 6.57 -6.03
CA SER A 42 -4.04 7.02 -7.38
C SER A 42 -2.87 8.01 -7.39
N THR A 43 -2.52 8.55 -6.21
CA THR A 43 -1.51 9.59 -6.02
C THR A 43 -0.89 9.42 -4.65
N VAL A 44 0.45 9.42 -4.56
CA VAL A 44 1.15 9.44 -3.27
C VAL A 44 0.80 10.74 -2.53
N SER A 45 0.30 10.62 -1.30
CA SER A 45 0.02 11.80 -0.48
C SER A 45 1.18 12.11 0.45
N ARG A 46 1.34 13.39 0.80
CA ARG A 46 2.30 13.82 1.83
C ARG A 46 2.01 13.19 3.20
N GLU A 47 0.74 12.89 3.48
CA GLU A 47 0.33 12.21 4.72
C GLU A 47 0.82 10.77 4.78
N ASP A 48 0.87 10.07 3.64
CA ASP A 48 1.42 8.71 3.54
C ASP A 48 2.93 8.71 3.81
N ILE A 49 3.65 9.70 3.25
CA ILE A 49 5.09 9.91 3.46
C ILE A 49 5.39 10.16 4.95
N VAL A 50 4.60 11.01 5.61
CA VAL A 50 4.71 11.22 7.07
C VAL A 50 4.43 9.92 7.82
N SER A 51 3.41 9.16 7.40
CA SER A 51 3.00 7.92 8.06
C SER A 51 4.08 6.82 7.98
N VAL A 52 4.90 6.80 6.91
CA VAL A 52 6.06 5.91 6.80
C VAL A 52 7.35 6.47 7.43
N GLY A 53 7.29 7.68 7.99
CA GLY A 53 8.37 8.28 8.80
C GLY A 53 9.31 9.21 8.06
N TYR A 54 8.89 9.76 6.92
CA TYR A 54 9.67 10.66 6.07
C TYR A 54 9.16 12.09 6.15
N ASP A 55 10.06 13.04 5.91
CA ASP A 55 9.79 14.47 5.94
C ASP A 55 9.10 14.89 4.64
N ALA A 56 7.78 15.00 4.68
CA ALA A 56 7.00 15.38 3.52
C ALA A 56 7.13 16.86 3.13
N ASP A 57 7.69 17.71 4.00
CA ASP A 57 7.98 19.12 3.67
C ASP A 57 9.19 19.24 2.74
N ALA A 58 10.04 18.19 2.70
CA ALA A 58 11.16 18.07 1.77
C ALA A 58 10.76 17.49 0.41
N VAL A 59 9.48 17.16 0.19
CA VAL A 59 8.97 16.47 -1.02
C VAL A 59 8.15 17.44 -1.86
N GLY A 60 8.70 17.82 -3.02
CA GLY A 60 8.01 18.63 -4.01
C GLY A 60 6.94 17.85 -4.77
N ASP A 61 6.10 18.53 -5.54
CA ASP A 61 5.08 17.86 -6.36
C ASP A 61 5.72 16.94 -7.43
N ASP A 62 6.85 17.36 -8.01
CA ASP A 62 7.65 16.54 -8.93
C ASP A 62 8.20 15.27 -8.25
N ASP A 63 8.54 15.34 -6.97
CA ASP A 63 9.03 14.18 -6.22
C ASP A 63 7.88 13.20 -5.91
N LEU A 64 6.66 13.69 -5.66
CA LEU A 64 5.48 12.83 -5.47
C LEU A 64 5.19 12.00 -6.73
N GLU A 65 5.34 12.61 -7.92
CA GLU A 65 5.17 11.91 -9.18
C GLU A 65 6.27 10.86 -9.38
N ARG A 66 7.53 11.19 -9.07
CA ARG A 66 8.65 10.24 -9.15
C ARG A 66 8.55 9.09 -8.16
N ILE A 67 8.04 9.33 -6.94
CA ILE A 67 7.76 8.28 -5.96
C ILE A 67 6.69 7.33 -6.54
N ALA A 68 5.59 7.88 -7.07
CA ALA A 68 4.54 7.08 -7.69
C ALA A 68 5.04 6.26 -8.89
N GLU A 69 5.90 6.84 -9.73
CA GLU A 69 6.55 6.16 -10.87
C GLU A 69 7.47 5.01 -10.42
N SER A 70 8.31 5.24 -9.39
CA SER A 70 9.22 4.22 -8.82
C SER A 70 8.46 3.04 -8.23
N MET A 71 7.29 3.30 -7.64
CA MET A 71 6.41 2.28 -7.09
C MET A 71 5.71 1.41 -8.15
N HIS A 72 5.85 1.69 -9.46
CA HIS A 72 5.33 0.87 -10.57
C HIS A 72 3.89 0.35 -10.36
N GLU A 73 3.60 -0.94 -10.54
CA GLU A 73 2.25 -1.48 -10.29
C GLU A 73 1.94 -1.57 -8.78
N ASP A 74 2.97 -1.62 -7.92
CA ASP A 74 2.88 -1.72 -6.46
C ASP A 74 2.27 -0.49 -5.79
N HIS A 75 2.24 0.68 -6.46
CA HIS A 75 1.44 1.83 -5.99
C HIS A 75 -0.07 1.60 -6.07
N THR A 76 -0.49 0.59 -6.84
CA THR A 76 -1.89 0.19 -7.02
C THR A 76 -2.19 -1.24 -6.55
N GLU A 77 -1.16 -2.05 -6.26
CA GLU A 77 -1.31 -3.44 -5.84
C GLU A 77 -1.37 -3.64 -4.32
N TYR A 78 -2.15 -4.65 -3.93
CA TYR A 78 -2.51 -4.93 -2.55
C TYR A 78 -1.28 -5.30 -1.69
N GLY A 79 -1.12 -4.60 -0.56
CA GLY A 79 -0.09 -4.91 0.45
C GLY A 79 1.32 -4.46 0.10
N GLY A 80 1.58 -4.13 -1.16
CA GLY A 80 2.85 -3.58 -1.65
C GLY A 80 3.00 -2.09 -1.36
N TYR A 81 1.91 -1.32 -1.39
CA TYR A 81 1.93 0.15 -1.29
C TYR A 81 2.86 0.71 -0.21
N TRP A 82 2.72 0.30 1.05
CA TRP A 82 3.53 0.84 2.15
C TRP A 82 5.00 0.42 2.10
N VAL A 83 5.29 -0.75 1.53
CA VAL A 83 6.67 -1.23 1.35
C VAL A 83 7.31 -0.49 0.17
N ALA A 84 6.63 -0.46 -0.97
CA ALA A 84 7.05 0.25 -2.16
C ALA A 84 7.22 1.75 -1.91
N LEU A 85 6.33 2.38 -1.13
CA LEU A 85 6.45 3.79 -0.74
C LEU A 85 7.74 4.03 0.06
N LYS A 86 8.05 3.13 0.99
CA LYS A 86 9.27 3.23 1.80
C LYS A 86 10.53 3.05 0.96
N ASP A 87 10.53 2.06 0.08
CA ASP A 87 11.64 1.79 -0.82
C ASP A 87 11.86 2.97 -1.80
N ALA A 88 10.78 3.51 -2.38
CA ALA A 88 10.84 4.68 -3.25
C ALA A 88 11.34 5.94 -2.51
N CYS A 89 10.91 6.16 -1.26
CA CYS A 89 11.43 7.25 -0.44
C CYS A 89 12.93 7.07 -0.12
N ASP A 90 13.39 5.85 0.14
CA ASP A 90 14.81 5.55 0.37
C ASP A 90 15.64 5.75 -0.92
N GLU A 91 15.14 5.32 -2.09
CA GLU A 91 15.79 5.53 -3.40
C GLU A 91 15.95 7.00 -3.75
N LEU A 92 14.92 7.81 -3.47
CA LEU A 92 14.92 9.25 -3.71
C LEU A 92 15.64 10.04 -2.60
N MET A 93 16.21 9.34 -1.60
CA MET A 93 16.92 9.94 -0.48
C MET A 93 16.09 10.99 0.28
N ILE A 94 14.77 10.75 0.38
CA ILE A 94 13.89 11.64 1.12
C ILE A 94 14.34 11.67 2.58
N PRO A 95 14.52 12.87 3.20
CA PRO A 95 14.92 12.96 4.59
C PRO A 95 13.90 12.25 5.49
N ARG A 96 14.39 11.55 6.52
CA ARG A 96 13.51 10.98 7.54
C ARG A 96 13.12 12.03 8.56
N LEU A 97 11.90 11.94 9.08
CA LEU A 97 11.52 12.74 10.25
C LEU A 97 12.47 12.38 11.38
N LEU A 98 13.24 13.37 11.85
CA LEU A 98 14.00 13.23 13.08
C LEU A 98 13.00 12.86 14.17
N LYS A 99 13.08 11.63 14.68
CA LYS A 99 12.37 11.26 15.90
C LYS A 99 12.87 12.20 16.97
N ASN A 100 12.10 13.24 17.28
CA ASN A 100 12.36 14.01 18.50
C ASN A 100 12.27 13.01 19.65
N PRO A 101 13.36 12.79 20.40
CA PRO A 101 13.25 12.08 21.65
C PRO A 101 12.47 13.01 22.58
N LYS A 102 11.20 12.66 22.84
CA LYS A 102 10.51 13.13 24.04
C LYS A 102 10.81 12.16 25.17
#